data_AF-X1R518-F1
#
_entry.id   AF-X1R518-F1
#
_cell.length_a   1.000
_cell.length_b   1.000
_cell.length_c   1.000
_cell.angle_alpha   90.00
_cell.angle_beta   90.00
_cell.angle_gamma   90.00
#
_symmetry.space_group_name_H-M   'P 1'
#
loop_
_entity.id
_entity.type
_entity.pdbx_description
1 polymer ?
#
loop_
_entity_poly.entity_id
_entity_poly.type
_entity_poly.pdbx_seq_one_letter_code
_entity_poly.pdbx_strand_id
1 'polypeptide(L)' 'MEPISIEGSPKTPTVKFDASEGIIEIKGRSIPENSIEFYKPLVDWLDEYQKDPLPLTKVNIQLEYFNTLLIKSVVILPL' A
#
# COMPACT_ATOMS: atom_id res chain seq x y z
N MET A 1 15.25 -0.10 -4.31
CA MET A 1 14.36 -0.74 -3.33
C MET A 1 13.84 -2.05 -3.91
N GLU A 2 13.70 -3.08 -3.10
CA GLU A 2 13.12 -4.35 -3.57
C GLU A 2 11.60 -4.19 -3.79
N PRO A 3 11.02 -4.84 -4.81
CA PRO A 3 9.58 -4.80 -5.02
C PRO A 3 8.85 -5.52 -3.88
N ILE A 4 7.68 -5.02 -3.51
CA ILE A 4 6.79 -5.67 -2.54
C ILE A 4 5.68 -6.39 -3.32
N SER A 5 5.52 -7.68 -3.06
CA SER A 5 4.42 -8.48 -3.57
C SER A 5 3.82 -9.30 -2.43
N ILE A 6 2.59 -8.95 -2.04
CA ILE A 6 1.83 -9.62 -0.98
C ILE A 6 0.55 -10.14 -1.61
N GLU A 7 0.31 -11.45 -1.51
CA GLU A 7 -0.97 -12.03 -1.89
C GLU A 7 -2.04 -11.71 -0.83
N GLY A 8 -3.18 -11.20 -1.29
CA GLY A 8 -4.29 -10.87 -0.40
C GLY A 8 -4.94 -12.10 0.21
N SER A 9 -5.65 -11.88 1.32
CA SER A 9 -6.43 -12.89 2.03
C SER A 9 -7.84 -12.37 2.31
N PRO A 10 -8.74 -13.15 2.92
CA PRO A 10 -10.04 -12.65 3.35
C PRO A 10 -9.99 -11.46 4.32
N LYS A 11 -8.82 -11.20 4.94
CA LYS A 11 -8.59 -10.12 5.93
C LYS A 11 -7.52 -9.11 5.51
N THR A 12 -6.66 -9.42 4.56
CA THR A 12 -5.53 -8.55 4.16
C THR A 12 -5.57 -8.25 2.66
N PRO A 13 -5.18 -7.04 2.23
CA PRO A 13 -5.20 -6.72 0.82
C PRO A 13 -4.03 -7.39 0.08
N THR A 14 -4.22 -7.61 -1.20
CA THR A 14 -3.14 -7.82 -2.15
C THR A 14 -2.36 -6.52 -2.31
N VAL A 15 -1.03 -6.59 -2.32
CA VAL A 15 -0.15 -5.43 -2.49
C VAL A 15 0.88 -5.71 -3.58
N LYS A 16 1.04 -4.79 -4.54
CA LYS A 16 2.11 -4.82 -5.53
C LYS A 16 2.76 -3.44 -5.63
N PHE A 17 3.96 -3.29 -5.07
CA PHE A 17 4.78 -2.08 -5.22
C PHE A 17 6.01 -2.41 -6.06
N ASP A 18 6.18 -1.68 -7.17
CA ASP A 18 7.29 -1.84 -8.09
C ASP A 18 7.80 -0.46 -8.52
N ALA A 19 8.97 -0.08 -8.00
CA ALA A 19 9.59 1.20 -8.29
C ALA A 19 10.12 1.28 -9.73
N SER A 20 10.42 0.14 -10.36
CA SER A 20 10.94 0.09 -11.73
C SER A 20 9.84 0.33 -12.77
N GLU A 21 8.60 -0.06 -12.45
CA GLU A 21 7.41 0.19 -13.27
C GLU A 21 6.62 1.42 -12.81
N GLY A 22 6.97 2.01 -11.66
CA GLY A 22 6.23 3.10 -11.02
C GLY A 22 4.83 2.66 -10.60
N ILE A 23 4.66 1.41 -10.17
CA ILE A 23 3.37 0.83 -9.80
C ILE A 23 3.24 0.74 -8.29
N ILE A 24 2.13 1.26 -7.76
CA ILE A 24 1.72 1.12 -6.37
C ILE A 24 0.28 0.60 -6.39
N GLU A 25 0.07 -0.65 -6.02
CA GLU A 25 -1.25 -1.27 -6.04
C GLU A 25 -1.62 -1.88 -4.68
N ILE A 26 -2.84 -1.60 -4.22
CA ILE A 26 -3.44 -2.19 -3.02
C ILE A 26 -4.89 -2.58 -3.35
N LYS A 27 -5.23 -3.86 -3.28
CA LYS A 27 -6.56 -4.39 -3.65
C LYS A 27 -7.14 -5.36 -2.63
N GLY A 28 -8.46 -5.36 -2.48
CA GLY A 28 -9.19 -6.36 -1.69
C GLY A 28 -9.64 -5.85 -0.32
N ARG A 29 -9.63 -6.73 0.69
CA ARG A 29 -10.13 -6.41 2.04
C ARG A 29 -9.01 -5.94 2.94
N SER A 30 -9.24 -4.89 3.72
CA SER A 30 -8.28 -4.41 4.71
C SER A 30 -8.87 -4.47 6.11
N ILE A 31 -8.74 -5.64 6.73
CA ILE A 31 -9.15 -5.93 8.10
C ILE A 31 -8.04 -6.75 8.81
N PRO A 32 -6.76 -6.30 8.77
CA PRO A 32 -5.68 -7.00 9.46
C PRO A 32 -5.88 -6.93 10.98
N GLU A 33 -5.53 -8.00 11.68
CA GLU A 33 -5.56 -8.04 13.15
C GLU A 33 -4.54 -7.08 13.76
N ASN A 34 -3.36 -6.93 13.12
CA ASN A 34 -2.36 -5.93 13.46
C ASN A 34 -2.08 -5.02 12.25
N SER A 35 -2.85 -3.93 12.12
CA SER A 35 -2.72 -3.01 11.00
C SER A 35 -1.39 -2.27 10.95
N ILE A 36 -0.82 -1.93 12.12
CA ILE A 36 0.45 -1.19 12.17
C ILE A 36 1.57 -2.03 11.59
N GLU A 37 1.66 -3.29 12.02
CA GLU A 37 2.67 -4.22 11.53
C GLU A 37 2.52 -4.51 10.03
N PHE A 38 1.28 -4.65 9.55
CA PHE A 38 1.02 -4.88 8.13
C PHE A 38 1.42 -3.69 7.24
N TYR A 39 1.05 -2.46 7.66
CA TYR A 39 1.24 -1.26 6.84
C TYR A 39 2.60 -0.61 6.99
N LYS A 40 3.31 -0.84 8.10
CA LYS A 40 4.65 -0.29 8.33
C LYS A 40 5.63 -0.51 7.16
N PRO A 41 5.85 -1.75 6.66
CA PRO A 41 6.77 -1.95 5.54
C PRO A 41 6.31 -1.26 4.25
N LEU A 42 5.00 -1.04 4.06
CA LEU A 42 4.47 -0.34 2.90
C LEU A 42 4.75 1.16 2.98
N VAL A 43 4.57 1.75 4.16
CA VAL A 43 4.90 3.17 4.42
C VAL A 43 6.40 3.39 4.27
N ASP A 44 7.22 2.54 4.90
CA ASP A 44 8.69 2.64 4.83
C ASP A 44 9.18 2.54 3.37
N TRP A 45 8.52 1.71 2.53
CA TRP A 45 8.82 1.62 1.10
C TRP A 45 8.45 2.89 0.33
N LEU A 46 7.26 3.45 0.59
CA LEU A 46 6.80 4.69 -0.05
C LEU A 46 7.67 5.89 0.35
N ASP A 47 8.13 5.92 1.60
CA ASP A 47 9.06 6.94 2.09
C ASP A 47 10.42 6.92 1.37
N GLU A 48 10.84 5.74 0.91
CA GLU A 48 12.02 5.59 0.06
C GLU A 48 11.71 5.96 -1.40
N TYR A 49 10.58 5.52 -1.94
CA TYR A 49 10.17 5.77 -3.32
C TYR A 49 10.02 7.26 -3.64
N GLN A 50 9.44 8.04 -2.73
CA GLN A 50 9.23 9.48 -2.93
C GLN A 50 10.52 10.30 -3.05
N LYS A 51 11.69 9.74 -2.69
CA LYS A 51 12.98 10.43 -2.80
C LYS A 51 13.47 10.56 -4.25
N ASP A 52 13.14 9.58 -5.08
CA ASP A 52 13.49 9.53 -6.51
C ASP A 52 12.40 8.77 -7.31
N PRO A 53 11.19 9.35 -7.43
CA PRO A 53 10.08 8.68 -8.09
C PRO A 53 10.23 8.72 -9.62
N LEU A 54 9.59 7.78 -10.30
CA LEU A 54 9.47 7.87 -11.76
C LEU A 54 8.61 9.08 -12.16
N PRO A 55 8.84 9.66 -13.36
CA PRO A 55 8.04 10.77 -13.87
C PRO A 55 6.52 10.49 -13.91
N LEU A 56 6.14 9.22 -13.99
CA LEU A 56 4.76 8.77 -13.88
C LEU A 56 4.68 7.63 -12.87
N THR A 57 3.90 7.84 -11.81
CA THR A 57 3.57 6.81 -10.83
C THR A 57 2.09 6.45 -10.97
N LYS A 58 1.79 5.17 -11.15
CA LYS A 58 0.44 4.62 -11.20
C LYS A 58 0.07 4.07 -9.84
N VAL A 59 -0.82 4.78 -9.16
CA VAL A 59 -1.39 4.38 -7.88
C VAL A 59 -2.78 3.78 -8.11
N ASN A 60 -2.97 2.51 -7.75
CA ASN A 60 -4.22 1.78 -7.90
C ASN A 60 -4.69 1.24 -6.55
N ILE A 61 -5.71 1.86 -5.97
CA ILE A 61 -6.26 1.48 -4.67
C ILE A 61 -7.71 1.04 -4.87
N GLN A 62 -8.00 -0.23 -4.58
CA GLN A 62 -9.34 -0.81 -4.70
C GLN A 62 -9.67 -1.62 -3.43
N LEU A 63 -10.25 -0.95 -2.44
CA LEU A 63 -10.61 -1.59 -1.18
C LEU A 63 -12.12 -1.86 -1.12
N GLU A 64 -12.50 -3.12 -0.88
CA GLU A 64 -13.90 -3.56 -0.81
C GLU A 64 -14.57 -3.18 0.51
N TYR A 65 -13.81 -3.22 1.60
CA TYR A 65 -14.28 -2.90 2.94
C TYR A 65 -13.11 -2.32 3.73
N PHE A 66 -13.27 -1.08 4.21
CA PHE A 66 -12.34 -0.42 5.10
C PHE A 66 -13.12 0.10 6.32
N ASN A 67 -12.70 -0.28 7.52
CA ASN A 67 -13.31 0.18 8.77
C ASN A 67 -13.03 1.68 8.99
N THR A 68 -13.96 2.46 9.55
CA THR A 68 -13.92 3.94 9.62
C THR A 68 -12.71 4.51 10.36
N LEU A 69 -12.09 3.76 11.28
CA LEU A 69 -10.85 4.15 11.95
C LEU A 69 -9.59 4.03 11.06
N LEU A 70 -9.68 3.33 9.91
CA LEU A 70 -8.61 3.21 8.91
C LEU A 70 -8.50 4.45 8.00
N ILE A 71 -9.45 5.38 8.07
CA ILE A 71 -9.43 6.63 7.28
C ILE A 71 -8.14 7.42 7.57
N LYS A 72 -7.67 7.47 8.82
CA LYS A 72 -6.41 8.17 9.13
C LYS A 72 -5.21 7.50 8.44
N SER A 73 -5.07 6.18 8.52
CA SER A 73 -3.88 5.50 7.98
C SER A 73 -3.82 5.49 6.46
N VAL A 74 -4.96 5.43 5.76
CA VAL A 74 -5.02 5.49 4.29
C VAL A 74 -4.80 6.92 3.77
N VAL A 75 -5.28 7.95 4.48
CA VAL A 75 -5.09 9.36 4.10
C VAL A 75 -3.67 9.87 4.39
N ILE A 76 -2.93 9.21 5.28
CA ILE A 76 -1.54 9.59 5.62
C ILE A 76 -0.52 9.13 4.56
N LEU A 77 -0.89 8.24 3.62
CA LEU A 77 -0.02 7.93 2.48
C LEU A 77 0.10 9.20 1.62
N PRO A 78 1.28 9.85 1.57
CA PRO A 78 1.45 11.02 0.72
C PRO A 78 1.34 10.58 -0.74
N LEU A 79 0.43 11.21 -1.47
CA LEU A 79 0.34 11.13 -2.94
C LEU A 79 1.48 11.90 -3.59
#